data_AF-A0A1V1PD25-F1
#
_entry.id   AF-A0A1V1PD25-F1
#
_cell.length_a   1.000
_cell.length_b   1.000
_cell.length_c   1.000
_cell.angle_alpha   90.00
_cell.angle_beta   90.00
_cell.angle_gamma   90.00
#
_symmetry.space_group_name_H-M   'P 1'
#
loop_
_entity.id
_entity.type
_entity.pdbx_description
1 polymer ?
#
loop_
_entity_poly.entity_id
_entity_poly.type
_entity_poly.pdbx_seq_one_letter_code
_entity_poly.pdbx_strand_id
1 'polypeptide(L)'
;MCIPSKCTEAWVVAALFGQKDDSILVEIECNAAIENYLAQKPARERLIRNRNGKMKKITKRYAEYAEQITKKWSYIIEQCTQAKQFNDRIIDLKLSKNKNG
;
A
#
# COMPACT_ATOMS: atom_id res chain seq x y z
N MET A 1 -1.97 11.89 13.02
CA MET A 1 -0.77 11.03 13.00
C MET A 1 -1.18 9.65 12.55
N CYS A 2 -0.67 9.17 11.41
CA CYS A 2 -1.08 7.90 10.81
C CYS A 2 -0.17 6.75 11.28
N ILE A 3 -0.72 5.57 11.56
CA ILE A 3 0.05 4.42 12.07
C ILE A 3 0.70 3.70 10.88
N PRO A 4 2.04 3.53 10.84
CA PRO A 4 2.75 2.96 9.68
C PRO A 4 2.23 1.59 9.20
N SER A 5 1.74 0.75 10.12
CA SER A 5 1.19 -0.57 9.80
C SER A 5 -0.11 -0.53 8.99
N LYS A 6 -0.83 0.60 8.94
CA LYS A 6 -2.00 0.81 8.07
C LYS A 6 -1.65 1.46 6.73
N CYS A 7 -0.50 2.13 6.65
CA CYS A 7 -0.04 2.79 5.42
C CYS A 7 0.31 1.76 4.32
N THR A 8 0.80 0.57 4.68
CA THR A 8 1.13 -0.46 3.67
C THR A 8 -0.09 -0.95 2.90
N GLU A 9 -1.24 -1.10 3.58
CA GLU A 9 -2.51 -1.47 2.96
C GLU A 9 -3.02 -0.35 2.04
N ALA A 10 -2.86 0.91 2.45
CA ALA A 10 -3.21 2.06 1.63
C ALA A 10 -2.42 2.09 0.32
N TRP A 11 -1.12 1.79 0.37
CA TRP A 11 -0.27 1.75 -0.83
C TRP A 11 -0.68 0.63 -1.78
N VAL A 12 -1.06 -0.53 -1.24
CA VAL A 12 -1.58 -1.66 -2.02
C VAL A 12 -2.90 -1.30 -2.69
N VAL A 13 -3.81 -0.63 -1.96
CA VAL A 13 -5.08 -0.17 -2.52
C VAL A 13 -4.85 0.87 -3.62
N ALA A 14 -3.99 1.86 -3.39
CA ALA A 14 -3.64 2.86 -4.39
C ALA A 14 -3.13 2.20 -5.69
N ALA A 15 -2.18 1.25 -5.59
CA ALA A 15 -1.64 0.56 -6.76
C ALA A 15 -2.71 -0.25 -7.52
N LEU A 16 -3.49 -1.06 -6.81
CA LEU A 16 -4.35 -2.06 -7.45
C LEU A 16 -5.71 -1.51 -7.87
N PHE A 17 -6.24 -0.55 -7.12
CA PHE A 17 -7.62 -0.08 -7.26
C PHE A 17 -7.73 1.44 -7.46
N GLY A 18 -6.74 2.23 -7.04
CA GLY A 18 -6.80 3.68 -7.05
C GLY A 18 -7.19 4.30 -8.39
N GLN A 19 -6.61 3.82 -9.50
CA GLN A 19 -6.92 4.33 -10.85
C GLN A 19 -8.35 4.03 -11.35
N LYS A 20 -9.08 3.12 -10.68
CA LYS A 20 -10.46 2.74 -11.04
C LYS A 20 -11.49 3.32 -10.07
N ASP A 21 -11.04 3.85 -8.95
CA ASP A 21 -11.85 4.22 -7.80
C ASP A 21 -11.19 5.40 -7.10
N ASP A 22 -11.23 6.58 -7.70
CA ASP A 22 -10.58 7.78 -7.15
C ASP A 22 -11.10 8.14 -5.75
N SER A 23 -12.33 7.72 -5.43
CA SER A 23 -12.96 7.96 -4.13
C SER A 23 -12.18 7.30 -2.98
N ILE A 24 -11.48 6.18 -3.25
CA ILE A 24 -10.69 5.49 -2.22
C ILE A 24 -9.37 6.19 -1.91
N LEU A 25 -8.92 7.11 -2.78
CA LEU A 25 -7.65 7.81 -2.63
C LEU A 25 -7.72 8.95 -1.60
N VAL A 26 -8.92 9.48 -1.35
CA VAL A 26 -9.14 10.55 -0.38
C VAL A 26 -8.77 10.07 1.02
N GLU A 27 -7.75 10.70 1.61
CA GLU A 27 -7.21 10.37 2.94
C GLU A 27 -6.88 8.87 3.12
N ILE A 28 -6.50 8.18 2.05
CA ILE A 28 -6.35 6.73 2.00
C ILE A 28 -5.46 6.15 3.10
N GLU A 29 -4.37 6.84 3.43
CA GLU A 29 -3.42 6.39 4.45
C GLU A 29 -4.00 6.43 5.87
N CYS A 30 -4.99 7.30 6.10
CA CYS A 30 -5.69 7.44 7.39
C CYS A 30 -7.08 6.81 7.41
N ASN A 31 -7.47 6.13 6.33
CA ASN A 31 -8.71 5.39 6.25
C ASN A 31 -8.66 4.11 7.11
N ALA A 32 -9.36 4.13 8.25
CA ALA A 32 -9.43 2.99 9.16
C ALA A 32 -10.14 1.75 8.57
N ALA A 33 -10.91 1.92 7.49
CA ALA A 33 -11.66 0.87 6.81
C ALA A 33 -10.87 0.20 5.66
N ILE A 34 -9.60 0.57 5.43
CA ILE A 34 -8.79 0.04 4.31
C ILE A 34 -8.73 -1.50 4.30
N GLU A 35 -8.65 -2.13 5.48
CA GLU A 35 -8.61 -3.58 5.58
C GLU A 35 -9.97 -4.21 5.25
N ASN A 36 -11.07 -3.56 5.64
CA ASN A 36 -12.43 -3.98 5.31
C ASN A 36 -12.67 -3.88 3.80
N TYR A 37 -12.21 -2.79 3.18
CA TYR A 37 -12.26 -2.62 1.72
C TYR A 37 -11.57 -3.77 0.99
N LEU A 38 -10.35 -4.13 1.41
CA LEU A 38 -9.59 -5.26 0.85
C LEU A 38 -10.24 -6.62 1.11
N ALA A 39 -10.99 -6.77 2.21
CA ALA A 39 -11.71 -8.00 2.54
C ALA A 39 -13.00 -8.20 1.72
N GLN A 40 -13.65 -7.09 1.34
CA GLN A 40 -14.89 -7.10 0.56
C GLN A 40 -14.67 -7.33 -0.94
N LYS A 41 -13.42 -7.27 -1.42
CA LYS A 41 -13.10 -7.58 -2.83
C LYS A 41 -13.55 -8.99 -3.25
N PRO A 42 -13.86 -9.20 -4.54
CA PRO A 42 -14.15 -10.51 -5.09
C PRO A 42 -13.01 -11.50 -4.79
N ALA A 43 -13.32 -12.80 -4.69
CA ALA A 43 -12.36 -13.82 -4.24
C ALA A 43 -11.02 -13.87 -5.04
N ARG A 44 -11.04 -13.43 -6.30
CA ARG A 44 -9.85 -13.36 -7.16
C ARG A 44 -8.93 -12.18 -6.81
N GLU A 45 -9.47 -11.09 -6.31
CA GLU A 45 -8.76 -9.84 -5.99
C GLU A 45 -8.61 -9.60 -4.49
N ARG A 46 -9.23 -10.46 -3.67
CA ARG A 46 -9.23 -10.35 -2.22
C ARG A 46 -7.83 -10.57 -1.64
N LEU A 47 -7.33 -9.55 -0.95
CA LEU A 47 -6.02 -9.57 -0.29
C LEU A 47 -6.12 -9.85 1.22
N ILE A 48 -7.25 -9.53 1.85
CA ILE A 48 -7.49 -9.75 3.28
C ILE A 48 -8.70 -10.65 3.46
N ARG A 49 -8.69 -11.50 4.48
CA ARG A 49 -9.86 -12.28 4.91
C ARG A 49 -10.18 -12.03 6.37
N ASN A 50 -11.45 -12.01 6.71
CA ASN A 50 -11.89 -12.10 8.09
C ASN A 50 -11.86 -13.57 8.53
N ARG A 51 -11.10 -13.89 9.57
CA ARG A 51 -11.08 -15.20 10.22
C ARG A 51 -11.41 -15.01 11.71
N ASN A 52 -12.62 -15.40 12.10
CA ASN A 52 -13.11 -15.31 13.49
C ASN A 52 -13.01 -13.89 14.07
N GLY A 53 -13.47 -12.88 13.33
CA GLY A 53 -13.42 -11.47 13.75
C GLY A 53 -12.05 -10.80 13.59
N LYS A 54 -11.03 -11.52 13.11
CA LYS A 54 -9.68 -10.99 12.90
C LYS A 54 -9.38 -10.83 11.42
N MET A 55 -8.98 -9.63 11.01
CA MET A 55 -8.49 -9.37 9.66
C MET A 55 -7.11 -10.01 9.47
N LYS A 56 -6.97 -10.83 8.43
CA LYS A 56 -5.75 -11.58 8.12
C LYS A 56 -5.36 -11.36 6.66
N LYS A 57 -4.14 -10.88 6.43
CA LYS A 57 -3.53 -10.79 5.10
C LYS A 57 -3.41 -12.18 4.48
N ILE A 58 -3.70 -12.29 3.19
CA ILE A 58 -3.52 -13.50 2.39
C ILE A 58 -2.15 -13.39 1.71
N THR A 59 -1.08 -13.78 2.40
CA THR A 59 0.32 -13.54 1.98
C THR A 59 0.60 -13.94 0.53
N LYS A 60 0.05 -15.08 0.07
CA LYS A 60 0.21 -15.53 -1.32
C LYS A 60 -0.29 -14.50 -2.34
N ARG A 61 -1.42 -13.83 -2.07
CA ARG A 61 -1.98 -12.80 -2.95
C ARG A 61 -1.08 -11.57 -3.02
N TYR A 62 -0.53 -11.13 -1.89
CA TYR A 62 0.42 -10.02 -1.88
C TYR A 62 1.68 -10.34 -2.71
N ALA A 63 2.16 -11.59 -2.64
CA ALA A 63 3.28 -12.03 -3.47
C ALA A 63 2.92 -12.05 -4.97
N GLU A 64 1.73 -12.54 -5.33
CA GLU A 64 1.23 -12.51 -6.72
C GLU A 64 1.13 -11.08 -7.28
N TYR A 65 0.72 -10.11 -6.46
CA TYR A 65 0.60 -8.71 -6.87
C TYR A 65 1.88 -7.88 -6.73
N ALA A 66 2.96 -8.44 -6.17
CA ALA A 66 4.16 -7.68 -5.80
C ALA A 66 4.79 -6.96 -7.01
N GLU A 67 4.88 -7.63 -8.16
CA GLU A 67 5.42 -7.03 -9.39
C GLU A 67 4.55 -5.86 -9.86
N GLN A 68 3.23 -6.03 -9.86
CA GLN A 68 2.28 -4.99 -10.27
C GLN A 68 2.36 -3.77 -9.34
N ILE A 69 2.41 -3.99 -8.02
CA ILE A 69 2.56 -2.93 -7.02
C ILE A 69 3.87 -2.18 -7.25
N THR A 70 4.97 -2.91 -7.48
CA THR A 70 6.29 -2.32 -7.71
C THR A 70 6.32 -1.47 -8.99
N LYS A 71 5.73 -1.96 -10.09
CA LYS A 71 5.63 -1.18 -11.35
C LYS A 71 4.83 0.11 -11.19
N LYS A 72 3.93 0.17 -10.22
CA LYS A 72 3.12 1.35 -9.91
C LYS A 72 3.69 2.21 -8.80
N TRP A 73 4.93 1.99 -8.37
CA TRP A 73 5.53 2.73 -7.26
C TRP A 73 5.46 4.26 -7.45
N SER A 74 5.75 4.76 -8.65
CA SER A 74 5.64 6.20 -8.97
C SER A 74 4.24 6.76 -8.71
N TYR A 75 3.20 6.02 -9.10
CA TYR A 75 1.82 6.41 -8.83
C TYR A 75 1.52 6.38 -7.32
N ILE A 76 2.01 5.37 -6.61
CA ILE A 76 1.81 5.27 -5.15
C ILE A 76 2.39 6.50 -4.45
N ILE A 77 3.62 6.92 -4.79
CA ILE A 77 4.25 8.09 -4.13
C ILE A 77 3.56 9.42 -4.49
N GLU A 78 2.85 9.50 -5.61
CA GLU A 78 2.03 10.67 -5.95
C GLU A 78 0.75 10.73 -5.10
N GLN A 79 0.14 9.58 -4.81
CA GLN A 79 -1.13 9.52 -4.07
C GLN A 79 -0.96 9.41 -2.55
N CYS A 80 0.17 8.89 -2.07
CA CYS A 80 0.38 8.52 -0.67
C CYS A 80 1.57 9.30 -0.08
N THR A 81 1.29 10.17 0.89
CA THR A 81 2.32 11.05 1.49
C THR A 81 3.36 10.26 2.28
N GLN A 82 2.96 9.22 3.03
CA GLN A 82 3.92 8.38 3.75
C GLN A 82 4.76 7.53 2.77
N ALA A 83 4.20 7.12 1.64
CA ALA A 83 4.98 6.45 0.59
C ALA A 83 6.06 7.37 0.01
N LYS A 84 5.70 8.63 -0.26
CA LYS A 84 6.66 9.64 -0.72
C LYS A 84 7.78 9.85 0.30
N GLN A 85 7.44 10.05 1.56
CA GLN A 85 8.43 10.23 2.64
C GLN A 85 9.36 9.02 2.77
N PHE A 86 8.82 7.80 2.65
CA PHE A 86 9.62 6.58 2.64
C PHE A 86 10.57 6.55 1.44
N ASN A 87 10.08 6.87 0.24
CA ASN A 87 10.89 6.91 -0.98
C ASN A 87 12.05 7.90 -0.86
N ASP A 88 11.76 9.14 -0.46
CA ASP A 88 12.74 10.21 -0.32
C ASP A 88 13.86 9.79 0.66
N ARG A 89 13.47 9.21 1.81
CA ARG A 89 14.43 8.70 2.80
C ARG A 89 15.32 7.57 2.26
N ILE A 90 14.79 6.68 1.43
CA ILE A 90 15.58 5.61 0.82
C ILE A 90 16.58 6.18 -0.21
N ILE A 91 16.17 7.18 -0.99
CA ILE A 91 17.06 7.87 -1.94
C ILE A 91 18.21 8.54 -1.18
N ASP A 92 17.90 9.28 -0.12
CA ASP A 92 18.90 9.96 0.71
C ASP A 92 19.90 8.97 1.33
N LEU A 93 19.41 7.82 1.81
CA LEU A 93 20.26 6.75 2.35
C LEU A 93 21.17 6.13 1.29
N LYS A 94 20.72 5.99 0.04
CA LYS A 94 21.57 5.51 -1.06
C LYS A 94 22.63 6.52 -1.45
N LEU A 95 22.27 7.80 -1.52
CA LEU A 95 23.20 8.88 -1.86
C LEU A 95 24.28 9.09 -0.80
N SER A 96 23.93 8.97 0.48
CA SER A 96 24.91 9.09 1.58
C SER A 96 25.90 7.92 1.61
N LYS A 97 25.47 6.70 1.28
CA LYS A 97 26.37 5.53 1.16
C LYS A 97 27.35 5.64 -0.02
N ASN A 98 26.90 6.17 -1.15
CA ASN A 98 27.74 6.33 -2.34
C ASN A 98 28.78 7.46 -2.22
N LYS A 99 28.67 8.36 -1.24
CA LYS A 99 29.66 9.42 -0.98
C LYS A 99 30.80 8.98 -0.05
N ASN A 100 30.66 7.82 0.59
CA ASN A 100 31.60 7.30 1.59
C ASN A 100 32.33 6.02 1.13
N GLY A 101 32.28 5.70 -0.16
CA GLY A 101 33.00 4.58 -0.78
C GLY A 101 33.74 5.07 -2.01
#